data_AF-A0AAW9II97-F1
#
_entry.id   AF-A0AAW9II97-F1
#
_cell.length_a   1.000
_cell.length_b   1.000
_cell.length_c   1.000
_cell.angle_alpha   90.00
_cell.angle_beta   90.00
_cell.angle_gamma   90.00
#
_symmetry.space_group_name_H-M   'P 1'
#
loop_
_entity.id
_entity.type
_entity.pdbx_description
1 polymer ?
#
loop_
_entity_poly.entity_id
_entity_poly.type
_entity_poly.pdbx_seq_one_letter_code
_entity_poly.pdbx_strand_id
1 'polypeptide(L)'
;MEFIVSIWQFFQVNILTQPAFFVGFIVLIGYLLLKRPLYEAFAGFIKATVGYLILNVAAGGLVNNFRPILAGLKDRFNLTAAVIDPY
;
A
#
# COMPACT_ATOMS: atom_id res chain seq x y z
N MET A 1 13.87 -19.94 21.99
CA MET A 1 14.05 -19.64 20.55
C MET A 1 12.71 -19.43 19.84
N GLU A 2 11.71 -20.29 20.05
CA GLU A 2 10.39 -20.15 19.40
C GLU A 2 9.65 -18.85 19.75
N PHE A 3 9.70 -18.40 21.00
CA PHE A 3 9.06 -17.13 21.41
C PHE A 3 9.62 -15.90 20.66
N ILE A 4 10.94 -15.83 20.49
CA ILE A 4 11.61 -14.74 19.75
C ILE A 4 11.26 -14.81 18.26
N VAL A 5 11.24 -16.02 17.69
CA VAL A 5 10.85 -16.23 16.29
C VAL A 5 9.39 -15.85 16.05
N SER A 6 8.49 -16.14 16.99
CA SER A 6 7.08 -15.75 16.90
C SER A 6 6.90 -14.23 16.90
N ILE A 7 7.64 -13.50 17.75
CA ILE A 7 7.62 -12.03 17.78
C ILE A 7 8.17 -11.46 16.46
N TRP A 8 9.26 -12.04 15.97
CA TRP A 8 9.85 -11.63 14.70
C TRP A 8 8.91 -11.85 13.51
N GLN A 9 8.27 -13.02 13.43
CA GLN A 9 7.29 -13.32 12.38
C GLN A 9 6.08 -12.37 12.44
N PHE A 10 5.60 -12.06 13.65
CA PHE A 10 4.52 -11.09 13.82
C PHE A 10 4.91 -9.71 13.26
N PHE A 11 6.10 -9.21 13.60
CA PHE A 11 6.61 -7.94 13.09
C PHE A 11 6.81 -7.98 11.56
N GLN A 12 7.40 -9.05 11.04
CA GLN A 12 7.64 -9.19 9.61
C GLN A 12 6.33 -9.14 8.83
N VAL A 13 5.33 -9.96 9.20
CA VAL A 13 4.07 -10.10 8.46
C VAL A 13 3.18 -8.86 8.57
N ASN A 14 3.10 -8.26 9.75
CA ASN A 14 2.16 -7.16 9.98
C ASN A 14 2.75 -5.79 9.67
N ILE A 15 4.07 -5.63 9.70
CA ILE A 15 4.71 -4.32 9.62
C ILE A 15 5.64 -4.22 8.41
N LEU A 16 6.56 -5.18 8.20
CA LEU A 16 7.52 -5.09 7.09
C LEU A 16 6.91 -5.43 5.72
N THR A 17 6.07 -6.46 5.64
CA THR A 17 5.44 -6.87 4.37
C THR A 17 4.24 -6.01 3.99
N GLN A 18 3.76 -5.15 4.89
CA GLN A 18 2.70 -4.20 4.58
C GLN A 18 3.30 -2.97 3.89
N PRO A 19 2.97 -2.69 2.62
CA PRO A 19 3.63 -1.61 1.88
C PRO A 19 3.42 -0.23 2.49
N ALA A 20 2.27 0.00 3.14
CA ALA A 20 1.96 1.25 3.82
C ALA A 20 2.99 1.60 4.90
N PHE A 21 3.31 0.64 5.75
CA PHE A 21 4.29 0.82 6.83
C PHE A 21 5.71 0.86 6.29
N PHE A 22 6.03 0.06 5.27
CA PHE A 22 7.34 0.10 4.62
C PHE A 22 7.67 1.50 4.08
N VAL A 23 6.74 2.13 3.35
CA VAL A 23 6.89 3.51 2.87
C VAL A 23 6.96 4.50 4.03
N GLY A 24 6.14 4.31 5.07
CA GLY A 24 6.21 5.09 6.31
C GLY A 24 7.59 5.08 6.93
N PHE A 25 8.22 3.92 7.10
CA PHE A 25 9.55 3.79 7.68
C PHE A 25 10.64 4.43 6.82
N ILE A 26 10.54 4.35 5.49
CA ILE A 26 11.46 5.05 4.59
C ILE A 26 11.42 6.56 4.87
N VAL A 27 10.22 7.14 5.02
CA VAL A 27 10.05 8.58 5.32
C VAL A 27 10.56 8.93 6.71
N LEU A 28 10.27 8.09 7.72
CA LEU A 28 10.76 8.27 9.08
C LEU A 28 12.29 8.30 9.12
N ILE A 29 12.93 7.29 8.54
CA ILE A 29 14.39 7.19 8.47
C ILE A 29 14.96 8.38 7.68
N GLY A 30 14.34 8.75 6.56
CA GLY A 30 14.75 9.91 5.77
C GLY A 30 14.75 11.21 6.58
N TYR A 31 13.70 11.47 7.37
CA TYR A 31 13.61 12.68 8.19
C TYR A 31 14.60 12.66 9.36
N LEU A 32 14.84 11.49 9.97
CA LEU A 32 15.87 11.32 10.99
C LEU A 32 17.28 11.55 10.42
N LEU A 33 17.58 11.05 9.22
CA LEU A 33 18.86 11.28 8.52
C LEU A 33 19.05 12.76 8.17
N LEU A 34 17.97 13.46 7.82
CA LEU A 34 17.96 14.91 7.61
C LEU A 34 18.02 15.71 8.92
N LYS A 35 18.13 15.05 10.08
CA LYS A 35 18.15 15.66 11.43
C LYS A 35 16.95 16.57 11.70
N ARG A 36 15.80 16.26 11.11
CA ARG A 36 14.53 16.93 11.39
C ARG A 36 14.11 16.63 12.84
N PRO A 37 13.38 17.55 13.50
CA PRO A 37 12.90 17.29 14.84
C PRO A 37 11.94 16.08 14.86
N LEU A 38 11.93 15.34 15.97
CA LEU A 38 11.23 14.05 16.08
C LEU A 38 9.74 14.14 15.77
N TYR A 39 9.09 15.25 16.14
CA TYR A 39 7.67 15.46 15.84
C TYR A 39 7.41 15.59 14.33
N GLU A 40 8.34 16.16 13.54
CA GLU A 40 8.25 16.21 12.08
C GLU A 40 8.47 14.84 11.46
N ALA A 41 9.46 14.09 11.97
CA ALA A 41 9.74 12.72 11.53
C ALA A 41 8.52 11.81 11.71
N PHE A 42 7.89 11.88 12.88
CA PHE A 42 6.69 11.11 13.18
C PHE A 42 5.47 11.59 12.38
N ALA A 43 5.29 12.90 12.22
CA ALA A 43 4.24 13.44 11.36
C ALA A 43 4.43 13.01 9.88
N GLY A 44 5.68 12.96 9.40
CA GLY A 44 6.04 12.46 8.08
C GLY A 44 5.69 10.99 7.90
N PHE A 45 6.02 10.14 8.89
CA PHE A 45 5.64 8.73 8.91
C PHE A 45 4.11 8.54 8.78
N ILE A 46 3.33 9.28 9.58
CA ILE A 46 1.87 9.20 9.52
C ILE A 46 1.37 9.64 8.15
N LYS A 47 1.83 10.78 7.63
CA LYS A 47 1.42 11.29 6.31
C LYS A 47 1.71 10.29 5.19
N ALA A 48 2.88 9.66 5.20
CA ALA A 48 3.26 8.68 4.21
C ALA A 48 2.38 7.42 4.28
N THR A 49 2.15 6.91 5.50
CA THR A 49 1.31 5.73 5.73
C THR A 49 -0.13 5.99 5.29
N VAL A 50 -0.71 7.12 5.72
CA VAL A 50 -2.08 7.53 5.36
C VAL A 50 -2.20 7.77 3.86
N GLY A 51 -1.21 8.42 3.24
CA GLY A 51 -1.19 8.64 1.79
C GLY A 51 -1.25 7.34 0.99
N TYR A 52 -0.51 6.32 1.40
CA TYR A 52 -0.58 5.00 0.77
C TYR A 52 -1.95 4.33 0.98
N LEU A 53 -2.52 4.41 2.18
CA LEU A 53 -3.85 3.84 2.46
C LEU A 53 -4.94 4.49 1.61
N ILE A 54 -4.90 5.82 1.44
CA ILE A 54 -5.81 6.55 0.55
C ILE A 54 -5.66 6.06 -0.89
N LEU A 55 -4.42 5.93 -1.38
CA LEU A 55 -4.14 5.42 -2.72
C LEU A 55 -4.73 4.01 -2.92
N ASN A 56 -4.56 3.13 -1.95
CA ASN A 56 -5.06 1.76 -2.03
C ASN A 56 -6.61 1.70 -2.11
N VAL A 57 -7.29 2.49 -1.27
CA VAL A 57 -8.76 2.58 -1.30
C VAL A 57 -9.25 3.17 -2.62
N ALA A 58 -8.59 4.21 -3.13
CA ALA A 58 -8.94 4.82 -4.42
C ALA A 58 -8.73 3.85 -5.59
N ALA A 59 -7.60 3.13 -5.62
CA ALA A 59 -7.31 2.14 -6.64
C ALA A 59 -8.31 0.98 -6.61
N GLY A 60 -8.62 0.45 -5.43
CA GLY A 60 -9.65 -0.58 -5.27
C GLY A 60 -11.03 -0.10 -5.72
N GLY A 61 -11.41 1.13 -5.38
CA GLY A 61 -12.64 1.75 -5.85
C GLY A 61 -12.70 1.87 -7.37
N LEU A 62 -11.60 2.29 -8.01
CA LEU A 62 -11.51 2.36 -9.48
C LEU A 62 -11.67 0.98 -10.11
N VAL A 63 -10.88 -0.01 -9.69
CA VAL A 63 -10.92 -1.37 -10.26
C VAL A 63 -12.29 -2.01 -10.10
N ASN A 64 -12.91 -1.88 -8.93
CA ASN A 64 -14.23 -2.47 -8.65
C ASN A 64 -15.36 -1.84 -9.50
N ASN A 65 -15.27 -0.55 -9.80
CA ASN A 65 -16.25 0.12 -10.67
C ASN A 65 -16.00 -0.13 -12.16
N PHE A 66 -14.74 -0.21 -12.59
CA PHE A 66 -14.40 -0.37 -14.00
C PHE A 66 -14.45 -1.84 -14.47
N ARG A 67 -14.19 -2.83 -13.61
CA ARG A 67 -14.25 -4.26 -13.98
C ARG A 67 -15.61 -4.69 -14.58
N PRO A 68 -16.77 -4.35 -13.99
CA PRO A 68 -18.08 -4.68 -14.57
C PRO A 68 -18.34 -3.98 -15.91
N ILE A 69 -17.85 -2.76 -16.09
CA ILE A 69 -17.98 -2.01 -17.34
C ILE A 69 -17.21 -2.72 -18.45
N LEU A 70 -15.97 -3.15 -18.16
CA LEU A 70 -15.13 -3.87 -19.11
C LEU A 70 -15.71 -5.24 -19.46
N ALA A 71 -16.27 -5.96 -18.47
CA ALA A 71 -16.98 -7.22 -18.70
C ALA A 71 -18.23 -7.02 -19.60
N GLY A 72 -19.04 -6.00 -19.33
CA GLY A 72 -20.22 -5.69 -20.15
C GLY A 72 -19.89 -5.29 -21.59
N LEU A 73 -18.79 -4.57 -21.81
CA LEU A 73 -18.30 -4.24 -23.15
C LEU A 73 -17.80 -5.48 -23.90
N LYS A 74 -17.11 -6.40 -23.20
CA LYS A 74 -16.68 -7.69 -23.76
C LYS A 74 -17.87 -8.53 -24.22
N ASP A 75 -18.89 -8.69 -23.38
CA ASP A 75 -20.05 -9.54 -23.67
C ASP A 75 -20.92 -8.99 -24.80
N ARG A 76 -21.04 -7.66 -24.90
CA ARG A 76 -21.88 -7.00 -25.92
C ARG A 76 -21.20 -6.84 -27.28
N PHE A 77 -19.89 -6.60 -27.29
CA PHE A 77 -19.17 -6.21 -28.50
C PHE A 77 -18.08 -7.21 -28.92
N ASN A 78 -17.92 -8.34 -28.21
CA ASN A 78 -16.80 -9.28 -28.39
C ASN A 78 -15.42 -8.59 -28.37
N LEU A 79 -15.34 -7.40 -27.75
CA LEU A 79 -14.11 -6.64 -27.63
C LEU A 79 -13.35 -7.20 -26.42
N THR A 80 -12.28 -7.96 -26.69
CA THR A 80 -11.27 -8.29 -25.70
C THR A 80 -10.45 -7.05 -25.40
N ALA A 81 -11.01 -6.13 -24.61
CA ALA A 81 -10.23 -5.10 -23.96
C ALA A 81 -9.36 -5.82 -22.92
N ALA A 82 -8.12 -6.13 -23.30
CA ALA A 82 -7.14 -6.71 -22.39
C ALA A 82 -6.93 -5.73 -21.25
N VAL A 83 -7.50 -6.04 -20.09
CA VAL A 83 -7.07 -5.44 -18.84
C VAL A 83 -5.64 -5.95 -18.68
N ILE A 84 -4.66 -5.07 -18.86
CA ILE A 84 -3.29 -5.34 -18.41
C ILE A 84 -3.36 -5.26 -16.88
N ASP A 85 -3.96 -6.29 -16.27
CA ASP A 85 -4.06 -6.50 -14.84
C ASP A 85 -2.71 -7.09 -14.39
N PRO A 86 -1.97 -6.45 -13.46
CA PRO A 86 -0.78 -7.05 -12.86
C PRO A 86 -1.12 -8.17 -11.84
N TYR A 87 -2.41 -8.41 -11.55
CA TYR A 87 -2.89 -9.43 -10.62
C TYR A 87 -3.56 -10.62 -11.32
#